data_AF-A0A227J670-F1
#
_entry.id   AF-A0A227J670-F1
#
_cell.length_a   1.000
_cell.length_b   1.000
_cell.length_c   1.000
_cell.angle_alpha   90.00
_cell.angle_beta   90.00
_cell.angle_gamma   90.00
#
_symmetry.space_group_name_H-M   'P 1'
#
loop_
_entity.id
_entity.type
_entity.pdbx_description
1 polymer ?
#
loop_
_entity_poly.entity_id
_entity_poly.type
_entity_poly.pdbx_seq_one_letter_code
_entity_poly.pdbx_strand_id
1 'polypeptide(L)'
;GPKMIGHSKVMVSIRRALISAPTNQPLIFVGQDGTGRRLAAQFAHDIHATPDSELIAASGEDLYELSLDALDKAIDHLTEDSNRCSLYLHSAEHISLAQWQCLFNHPKLERVFGATTKVDADVK
;
A
#
# COMPACT_ATOMS: atom_id res chain seq x y z
N GLY A 1 10.51 15.06 1.77
CA GLY A 1 10.09 13.70 1.42
C GLY A 1 11.17 12.69 1.78
N PRO A 2 10.80 11.53 2.32
CA PRO A 2 11.71 10.40 2.48
C PRO A 2 12.39 10.05 1.15
N LYS A 3 13.67 9.72 1.21
CA LYS A 3 14.48 9.42 0.03
C LYS A 3 14.65 7.91 -0.06
N MET A 4 14.30 7.32 -1.20
CA MET A 4 14.84 6.00 -1.54
C MET A 4 16.34 6.14 -1.80
N ILE A 5 17.15 5.71 -0.82
CA ILE A 5 18.60 5.79 -0.86
C ILE A 5 19.16 4.51 -1.47
N GLY A 6 20.08 4.67 -2.43
CA GLY A 6 20.75 3.56 -3.10
C GLY A 6 20.96 3.87 -4.59
N HIS A 7 22.20 3.73 -5.05
CA HIS A 7 22.60 4.02 -6.44
C HIS A 7 22.83 2.75 -7.27
N SER A 8 22.42 1.58 -6.75
CA SER A 8 22.52 0.33 -7.51
C SER A 8 21.60 0.36 -8.72
N LYS A 9 21.94 -0.41 -9.75
CA LYS A 9 21.09 -0.57 -10.94
C LYS A 9 19.67 -1.04 -10.56
N VAL A 10 19.56 -1.89 -9.55
CA VAL A 10 18.26 -2.38 -9.03
C VAL A 10 17.42 -1.23 -8.48
N MET A 11 17.99 -0.34 -7.67
CA MET A 11 17.26 0.81 -7.12
C MET A 11 16.82 1.80 -8.20
N VAL A 12 17.64 1.99 -9.24
CA VAL A 12 17.26 2.79 -10.41
C VAL A 12 16.08 2.17 -11.14
N SER A 13 16.10 0.85 -11.36
CA SER A 13 14.99 0.13 -11.99
C SER A 13 13.71 0.20 -11.17
N ILE A 14 13.78 -0.01 -9.85
CA ILE A 14 12.63 0.13 -8.95
C ILE A 14 12.05 1.54 -9.04
N ARG A 15 12.88 2.58 -8.96
CA ARG A 15 12.42 3.97 -9.05
C ARG A 15 11.70 4.26 -10.37
N ARG A 16 12.25 3.78 -11.49
CA ARG A 16 11.62 3.93 -12.82
C ARG A 16 10.29 3.20 -12.91
N ALA A 17 10.21 1.99 -12.36
CA ALA A 17 8.98 1.22 -12.30
C ALA A 17 7.91 1.95 -11.47
N LEU A 18 8.27 2.49 -10.30
CA LEU A 18 7.35 3.26 -9.47
C LEU A 18 6.88 4.53 -10.15
N ILE A 19 7.78 5.30 -10.79
CA ILE A 19 7.40 6.51 -11.54
C ILE A 19 6.38 6.17 -12.66
N SER A 20 6.57 5.04 -13.33
CA SER A 20 5.76 4.64 -14.49
C SER A 20 4.51 3.82 -14.10
N ALA A 21 4.34 3.50 -12.81
CA ALA A 21 3.26 2.63 -12.38
C ALA A 21 1.88 3.32 -12.52
N PRO A 22 0.85 2.60 -13.00
CA PRO A 22 -0.51 3.13 -13.05
C PRO A 22 -1.00 3.55 -11.66
N THR A 23 -1.55 4.76 -11.54
CA THR A 23 -1.97 5.33 -10.25
C THR A 23 -3.29 4.75 -9.74
N ASN A 24 -4.10 4.15 -10.62
CA ASN A 24 -5.38 3.53 -10.32
C ASN A 24 -5.27 2.04 -9.95
N GLN A 25 -4.07 1.51 -9.77
CA GLN A 25 -3.83 0.12 -9.42
C GLN A 25 -3.10 0.00 -8.09
N PRO A 26 -3.39 -1.05 -7.31
CA PRO A 26 -2.61 -1.35 -6.12
C PRO A 26 -1.17 -1.70 -6.49
N LEU A 27 -0.26 -1.43 -5.57
CA LEU A 27 1.13 -1.89 -5.68
C LEU A 27 1.47 -2.78 -4.50
N ILE A 28 2.03 -3.95 -4.78
CA ILE A 28 2.50 -4.89 -3.77
C ILE A 28 4.04 -4.88 -3.78
N PHE A 29 4.60 -4.50 -2.64
CA PHE A 29 6.03 -4.54 -2.40
C PHE A 29 6.38 -5.88 -1.77
N VAL A 30 7.27 -6.63 -2.43
CA VAL A 30 7.75 -7.93 -1.97
C VAL A 30 9.20 -7.80 -1.55
N GLY A 31 9.55 -8.34 -0.38
CA GLY A 31 10.93 -8.39 0.09
C GLY A 31 11.04 -8.87 1.53
N GLN A 32 12.27 -9.05 2.01
CA GLN A 32 12.54 -9.38 3.42
C GLN A 32 12.46 -8.15 4.32
N ASP A 33 12.21 -8.32 5.62
CA ASP A 33 12.16 -7.19 6.55
C ASP A 33 13.44 -6.36 6.52
N GLY A 34 13.29 -5.05 6.70
CA GLY A 34 14.40 -4.10 6.59
C GLY A 34 14.83 -3.75 5.15
N THR A 35 14.24 -4.33 4.11
CA THR A 35 14.57 -4.00 2.70
C THR A 35 13.95 -2.69 2.17
N GLY A 36 13.21 -1.96 3.01
CA GLY A 36 12.69 -0.65 2.68
C GLY A 36 11.34 -0.63 1.94
N ARG A 37 10.51 -1.69 2.04
CA ARG A 37 9.16 -1.74 1.42
C ARG A 37 8.30 -0.52 1.75
N ARG A 38 8.26 -0.12 3.03
CA ARG A 38 7.53 1.09 3.46
C ARG A 38 8.06 2.36 2.81
N LEU A 39 9.39 2.50 2.67
CA LEU A 39 10.00 3.66 2.02
C LEU A 39 9.66 3.70 0.52
N ALA A 40 9.59 2.54 -0.13
CA ALA A 40 9.19 2.44 -1.52
C ALA A 40 7.70 2.80 -1.72
N ALA A 41 6.82 2.37 -0.81
CA ALA A 41 5.41 2.75 -0.79
C ALA A 41 5.22 4.26 -0.57
N GLN A 42 5.93 4.83 0.41
CA GLN A 42 5.91 6.26 0.65
C GLN A 42 6.45 7.05 -0.54
N PHE A 43 7.52 6.58 -1.17
CA PHE A 43 8.02 7.21 -2.39
C PHE A 43 6.99 7.16 -3.52
N ALA A 44 6.30 6.03 -3.72
CA ALA A 44 5.26 5.90 -4.73
C ALA A 44 4.05 6.80 -4.43
N HIS A 45 3.69 6.96 -3.17
CA HIS A 45 2.68 7.92 -2.72
C HIS A 45 3.12 9.35 -3.02
N ASP A 46 4.30 9.78 -2.56
CA ASP A 46 4.80 11.15 -2.70
C ASP A 46 4.87 11.64 -4.17
N ILE A 47 5.09 10.73 -5.13
CA ILE A 47 5.19 11.10 -6.56
C ILE A 47 3.85 11.05 -7.32
N HIS A 48 2.80 10.45 -6.75
CA HIS A 48 1.54 10.20 -7.45
C HIS A 48 0.32 10.79 -6.76
N ALA A 49 0.35 10.93 -5.44
CA ALA A 49 -0.78 11.42 -4.66
C ALA A 49 -0.92 12.94 -4.77
N THR A 50 -2.09 13.43 -4.42
CA THR A 50 -2.34 14.87 -4.29
C THR A 50 -1.57 15.45 -3.09
N PRO A 51 -1.16 16.74 -3.10
CA PRO A 51 -0.32 17.31 -2.05
C PRO A 51 -0.92 17.27 -0.63
N ASP A 52 -2.23 17.19 -0.53
CA ASP A 52 -3.03 17.09 0.69
C ASP A 52 -3.38 15.65 1.07
N SER A 53 -3.05 14.66 0.22
CA SER A 53 -3.25 13.26 0.54
C SER A 53 -2.19 12.77 1.51
N GLU A 54 -2.62 12.04 2.54
CA GLU A 54 -1.73 11.36 3.48
C GLU A 54 -1.55 9.87 3.13
N LEU A 55 -0.42 9.28 3.55
CA LEU A 55 -0.22 7.84 3.55
C LEU A 55 -0.46 7.27 4.95
N ILE A 56 -1.60 6.63 5.13
CA ILE A 56 -1.99 6.01 6.39
C ILE A 56 -1.48 4.57 6.40
N ALA A 57 -1.04 4.07 7.56
CA ALA A 57 -0.57 2.71 7.70
C ALA A 57 -1.54 1.87 8.54
N ALA A 58 -1.79 0.63 8.12
CA ALA A 58 -2.53 -0.36 8.88
C ALA A 58 -1.87 -1.75 8.79
N SER A 59 -2.25 -2.61 9.74
CA SER A 59 -1.79 -3.98 9.86
C SER A 59 -2.71 -4.96 9.18
N GLY A 60 -2.18 -5.79 8.28
CA GLY A 60 -2.93 -6.92 7.75
C GLY A 60 -3.34 -7.91 8.84
N GLU A 61 -2.53 -8.05 9.90
CA GLU A 61 -2.82 -8.91 11.05
C GLU A 61 -3.94 -8.36 11.95
N ASP A 62 -4.17 -7.04 11.94
CA ASP A 62 -5.29 -6.47 12.72
C ASP A 62 -6.59 -6.52 11.91
N LEU A 63 -6.47 -6.48 10.58
CA LEU A 63 -7.61 -6.40 9.68
C LEU A 63 -8.14 -7.77 9.24
N TYR A 64 -7.34 -8.85 9.27
CA TYR A 64 -7.76 -10.13 8.69
C TYR A 64 -8.98 -10.76 9.40
N GLU A 65 -9.14 -10.52 10.70
CA GLU A 65 -10.28 -11.05 11.49
C GLU A 65 -11.57 -10.25 11.28
N LEU A 66 -11.49 -9.06 10.67
CA LEU A 66 -12.65 -8.20 10.48
C LEU A 66 -13.55 -8.74 9.36
N SER A 67 -14.85 -8.73 9.62
CA SER A 67 -15.86 -8.83 8.56
C SER A 67 -15.73 -7.65 7.59
N LEU A 68 -16.28 -7.78 6.37
CA LEU A 68 -16.20 -6.69 5.37
C LEU A 68 -16.86 -5.40 5.89
N ASP A 69 -18.00 -5.49 6.57
CA ASP A 69 -18.65 -4.34 7.21
C ASP A 69 -17.79 -3.69 8.30
N ALA A 70 -17.07 -4.49 9.08
CA ALA A 70 -16.20 -3.98 10.13
C ALA A 70 -14.92 -3.36 9.54
N LEU A 71 -14.40 -3.93 8.45
CA LEU A 71 -13.29 -3.39 7.69
C LEU A 71 -13.63 -2.03 7.10
N ASP A 72 -14.77 -1.92 6.40
CA ASP A 72 -15.26 -0.67 5.81
C ASP A 72 -15.34 0.44 6.85
N LYS A 73 -15.97 0.15 8.01
CA LYS A 73 -16.04 1.09 9.14
C LYS A 73 -14.67 1.45 9.72
N ALA A 74 -13.75 0.49 9.81
CA ALA A 74 -12.41 0.75 10.30
C ALA A 74 -11.64 1.68 9.37
N ILE A 75 -11.77 1.50 8.05
CA ILE A 75 -11.19 2.42 7.07
C ILE A 75 -11.87 3.78 7.12
N ASP A 76 -13.19 3.85 7.22
CA ASP A 76 -13.91 5.11 7.33
C ASP A 76 -13.43 5.95 8.52
N HIS A 77 -13.20 5.30 9.67
CA HIS A 77 -12.66 5.95 10.87
C HIS A 77 -11.20 6.35 10.70
N LEU A 78 -10.35 5.48 10.14
CA LEU A 78 -8.96 5.82 9.84
C LEU A 78 -8.82 7.01 8.88
N THR A 79 -9.84 7.25 8.06
CA THR A 79 -9.86 8.25 7.00
C THR A 79 -10.85 9.39 7.30
N GLU A 80 -11.27 9.56 8.55
CA GLU A 80 -12.28 10.54 8.96
C GLU A 80 -11.81 11.98 8.72
N ASP A 81 -10.56 12.29 9.07
CA ASP A 81 -9.97 13.63 8.96
C ASP A 81 -9.32 13.90 7.59
N SER A 82 -9.33 12.92 6.68
CA SER A 82 -8.67 13.02 5.38
C SER A 82 -9.70 13.06 4.25
N ASN A 83 -9.65 14.10 3.41
CA ASN A 83 -10.48 14.17 2.21
C ASN A 83 -10.14 13.03 1.23
N ARG A 84 -8.85 12.71 1.11
CA ARG A 84 -8.31 11.64 0.27
C ARG A 84 -7.03 11.13 0.91
N CYS A 85 -6.82 9.83 0.89
CA CYS A 85 -5.62 9.24 1.45
C CYS A 85 -5.22 7.98 0.68
N SER A 86 -3.97 7.57 0.82
CA SER A 86 -3.52 6.25 0.42
C SER A 86 -3.37 5.37 1.66
N LEU A 87 -3.58 4.06 1.48
CA LEU A 87 -3.40 3.08 2.54
C LEU A 87 -2.15 2.24 2.29
N TYR A 88 -1.29 2.11 3.30
CA TYR A 88 -0.19 1.15 3.35
C TYR A 88 -0.56 0.00 4.29
N LEU A 89 -0.67 -1.21 3.75
CA LEU A 89 -0.89 -2.44 4.49
C LEU A 89 0.43 -3.17 4.71
N HIS A 90 0.87 -3.25 5.96
CA HIS A 90 1.92 -4.22 6.32
C HIS A 90 1.33 -5.61 6.50
N SER A 91 2.15 -6.65 6.39
CA SER A 91 1.70 -8.05 6.50
C SER A 91 0.51 -8.35 5.56
N ALA A 92 0.61 -7.85 4.33
CA ALA A 92 -0.46 -7.89 3.32
C ALA A 92 -0.89 -9.32 2.92
N GLU A 93 -0.06 -10.33 3.20
CA GLU A 93 -0.39 -11.75 3.02
C GLU A 93 -1.58 -12.24 3.85
N HIS A 94 -1.96 -11.51 4.91
CA HIS A 94 -3.09 -11.88 5.76
C HIS A 94 -4.44 -11.37 5.22
N ILE A 95 -4.42 -10.46 4.24
CA ILE A 95 -5.63 -9.88 3.67
C ILE A 95 -6.21 -10.80 2.62
N SER A 96 -7.47 -11.20 2.79
CA SER A 96 -8.22 -12.01 1.83
C SER A 96 -8.54 -11.22 0.54
N LEU A 97 -8.84 -11.93 -0.54
CA LEU A 97 -9.23 -11.29 -1.81
C LEU A 97 -10.46 -10.38 -1.66
N ALA A 98 -11.45 -10.79 -0.87
CA ALA A 98 -12.65 -9.99 -0.64
C ALA A 98 -12.35 -8.69 0.12
N GLN A 99 -11.45 -8.75 1.11
CA GLN A 99 -10.99 -7.56 1.83
C GLN A 99 -10.17 -6.65 0.91
N TRP A 100 -9.30 -7.20 0.06
CA TRP A 100 -8.60 -6.43 -0.98
C TRP A 100 -9.56 -5.67 -1.90
N GLN A 101 -10.61 -6.35 -2.38
CA GLN A 101 -11.63 -5.73 -3.21
C GLN A 101 -12.39 -4.62 -2.47
N CYS A 102 -12.71 -4.82 -1.19
CA CYS A 102 -13.31 -3.78 -0.35
C CYS A 102 -12.40 -2.54 -0.26
N LEU A 103 -11.11 -2.74 0.05
CA LEU A 103 -10.14 -1.64 0.13
C LEU A 103 -9.96 -0.90 -1.19
N PHE A 104 -9.93 -1.60 -2.33
CA PHE A 104 -9.76 -0.97 -3.64
C PHE A 104 -10.96 -0.15 -4.09
N ASN A 105 -12.16 -0.56 -3.66
CA ASN A 105 -13.39 0.12 -4.01
C ASN A 105 -13.79 1.19 -2.98
N HIS A 106 -13.01 1.35 -1.90
CA HIS A 106 -13.34 2.29 -0.84
C HIS A 106 -13.21 3.74 -1.34
N PRO A 107 -14.27 4.57 -1.22
CA PRO A 107 -14.33 5.87 -1.90
C PRO A 107 -13.30 6.90 -1.39
N LYS A 108 -12.85 6.75 -0.15
CA LYS A 108 -11.84 7.64 0.47
C LYS A 108 -10.39 7.25 0.18
N LEU A 109 -10.15 6.04 -0.34
CA LEU A 109 -8.81 5.55 -0.65
C LEU A 109 -8.47 5.88 -2.10
N GLU A 110 -7.44 6.71 -2.31
CA GLU A 110 -6.90 6.98 -3.65
C GLU A 110 -6.15 5.76 -4.19
N ARG A 111 -5.45 5.08 -3.29
CA ARG A 111 -4.60 3.94 -3.64
C ARG A 111 -4.28 3.10 -2.43
N VAL A 112 -4.07 1.80 -2.67
CA VAL A 112 -3.66 0.85 -1.64
C VAL A 112 -2.31 0.23 -2.00
N PHE A 113 -1.39 0.24 -1.05
CA PHE A 113 -0.07 -0.33 -1.14
C PHE A 113 0.02 -1.52 -0.19
N GLY A 114 0.35 -2.71 -0.71
CA GLY A 114 0.61 -3.90 0.09
C GLY A 114 2.09 -4.11 0.33
N ALA A 115 2.47 -4.64 1.49
CA ALA A 115 3.82 -5.09 1.75
C ALA A 115 3.79 -6.50 2.32
N THR A 116 4.51 -7.42 1.66
CA THR A 116 4.57 -8.83 2.07
C THR A 116 5.99 -9.38 2.02
N THR A 117 6.24 -10.35 2.89
CA THR A 117 7.46 -11.16 2.87
C THR A 117 7.30 -12.46 2.09
N LYS A 118 6.04 -12.83 1.80
CA LYS A 118 5.68 -14.07 1.12
C LYS A 118 5.33 -13.77 -0.32
N VAL A 119 5.86 -14.58 -1.23
CA VAL A 119 5.30 -14.70 -2.56
C VAL A 119 4.70 -16.09 -2.58
N ASP A 120 3.38 -16.20 -2.61
CA ASP A 120 2.81 -17.50 -2.94
C ASP A 120 3.30 -17.87 -4.34
N ALA A 121 3.88 -19.06 -4.46
CA ALA A 121 4.59 -19.53 -5.65
C ALA A 121 3.69 -19.66 -6.90
N ASP A 122 2.39 -19.41 -6.76
CA ASP A 122 1.38 -19.52 -7.81
C ASP A 122 1.01 -18.21 -8.50
N VAL A 123 1.69 -17.09 -8.21
CA VAL A 123 1.58 -15.89 -9.04
C VAL A 123 2.43 -16.08 -10.31
N LYS A 124 1.85 -16.73 -11.31
CA LYS A 124 2.37 -16.84 -12.69
C LYS A 124 1.99 -15.64 -13.54
#